data_AF-A0A9P9QYR7-F1
#
_entry.id   AF-A0A9P9QYR7-F1
#
_cell.length_a   1.000
_cell.length_b   1.000
_cell.length_c   1.000
_cell.angle_alpha   90.00
_cell.angle_beta   90.00
_cell.angle_gamma   90.00
#
_symmetry.space_group_name_H-M   'P 1'
#
loop_
_entity.id
_entity.type
_entity.pdbx_description
1 polymer ?
#
loop_
_entity_poly.entity_id
_entity_poly.type
_entity_poly.pdbx_seq_one_letter_code
_entity_poly.pdbx_strand_id
1 'polypeptide(L)'
;MSDLFETQNEVTQDDCDTYAQNLVKGSVTPMPWQGFHSYTLLSNSGLIIQFRSKASPLDSSTTKLAKQVHGHLAPATTYHGLMPNSSVSVWVMIIIAGVGYLFTASTITTAKLDINPGAGIETERIGQEQRGHRTRKERRIYKEIRVRKKRRFYTGYGPQERGEAILYGL
;
A
#
# COMPACT_ATOMS: atom_id res chain seq x y z
N MET A 1 -6.77 1.70 12.30
CA MET A 1 -8.10 1.07 12.10
C MET A 1 -8.24 0.77 10.62
N SER A 2 -8.94 -0.30 10.22
CA SER A 2 -9.15 -0.62 8.80
C SER A 2 -10.38 0.10 8.26
N ASP A 3 -10.29 0.59 7.03
CA ASP A 3 -11.39 1.29 6.35
C ASP A 3 -12.53 0.32 5.94
N LEU A 4 -12.33 -1.00 6.09
CA LEU A 4 -13.38 -2.01 5.92
C LEU A 4 -14.62 -1.66 6.75
N PHE A 5 -14.42 -1.25 8.00
CA PHE A 5 -15.49 -0.99 8.97
C PHE A 5 -16.22 0.33 8.72
N GLU A 6 -15.68 1.20 7.86
CA GLU A 6 -16.40 2.41 7.42
C GLU A 6 -17.50 2.08 6.42
N THR A 7 -17.33 1.00 5.65
CA THR A 7 -18.24 0.60 4.57
C THR A 7 -19.03 -0.66 4.88
N GLN A 8 -18.61 -1.46 5.86
CA GLN A 8 -19.26 -2.70 6.29
C GLN A 8 -19.63 -2.57 7.77
N ASN A 9 -20.83 -2.08 8.05
CA ASN A 9 -21.32 -1.88 9.40
C ASN A 9 -21.91 -3.16 10.02
N GLU A 10 -21.98 -4.26 9.25
CA GLU A 10 -22.50 -5.55 9.72
C GLU A 10 -21.50 -6.32 10.58
N VAL A 11 -20.21 -5.94 10.56
CA VAL A 11 -19.15 -6.54 11.38
C VAL A 11 -18.29 -5.48 12.02
N THR A 12 -17.87 -5.74 13.25
CA THR A 12 -16.89 -4.92 13.95
C THR A 12 -15.49 -5.53 13.87
N GLN A 13 -14.49 -4.78 14.31
CA GLN A 13 -13.14 -5.29 14.47
C GLN A 13 -13.10 -6.46 15.48
N ASP A 14 -13.81 -6.31 16.61
CA ASP A 14 -13.85 -7.32 17.67
C ASP A 14 -14.51 -8.63 17.21
N ASP A 15 -15.52 -8.55 16.33
CA ASP A 15 -16.14 -9.72 15.71
C ASP A 15 -15.13 -10.48 14.84
N CYS A 16 -14.35 -9.74 14.04
CA CYS A 16 -13.31 -10.31 13.19
C CYS A 16 -12.18 -10.95 14.02
N ASP A 17 -11.74 -10.26 15.07
CA ASP A 17 -10.69 -10.75 15.98
C ASP A 17 -11.14 -12.03 16.69
N THR A 18 -12.35 -12.02 17.25
CA THR A 18 -12.95 -13.19 17.92
C THR A 18 -13.11 -14.35 16.94
N TYR A 19 -13.60 -14.10 15.72
CA TYR A 19 -13.72 -15.13 14.70
C TYR A 19 -12.36 -15.73 14.35
N ALA A 20 -11.35 -14.89 14.12
CA ALA A 20 -10.02 -15.34 13.73
C ALA A 20 -9.34 -16.15 14.84
N GLN A 21 -9.42 -15.71 16.11
CA GLN A 21 -8.90 -16.45 17.27
C GLN A 21 -9.54 -17.84 17.37
N ASN A 22 -10.87 -17.91 17.18
CA ASN A 22 -11.60 -19.17 17.18
C ASN A 22 -11.24 -20.07 16.00
N LEU A 23 -10.95 -19.49 14.84
CA LEU A 23 -10.56 -20.20 13.63
C LEU A 23 -9.17 -20.84 13.78
N VAL A 24 -8.19 -20.08 14.30
CA VAL A 24 -6.79 -20.55 14.41
C VAL A 24 -6.46 -21.20 15.74
N LYS A 25 -7.39 -21.18 16.70
CA LYS A 25 -7.19 -21.68 18.08
C LYS A 25 -5.96 -21.06 18.75
N GLY A 26 -5.77 -19.76 18.55
CA GLY A 26 -4.58 -19.04 18.98
C GLY A 26 -4.76 -17.53 18.97
N SER A 27 -3.69 -16.82 19.32
CA SER A 27 -3.69 -15.36 19.28
C SER A 27 -3.50 -14.86 17.85
N VAL A 28 -4.11 -13.71 17.59
CA VAL A 28 -4.00 -12.97 16.33
C VAL A 28 -3.65 -11.53 16.64
N THR A 29 -2.90 -10.89 15.75
CA THR A 29 -2.56 -9.48 15.83
C THR A 29 -2.90 -8.79 14.52
N PRO A 30 -3.46 -7.56 14.56
CA PRO A 30 -3.68 -6.80 13.35
C PRO A 30 -2.35 -6.48 12.68
N MET A 31 -2.30 -6.66 11.35
CA MET A 31 -1.15 -6.21 10.58
C MET A 31 -1.00 -4.68 10.71
N PRO A 32 0.24 -4.13 10.77
CA PRO A 32 0.45 -2.70 10.94
C PRO A 32 -0.01 -1.87 9.73
N TRP A 33 -0.25 -2.53 8.59
CA TRP A 33 -0.95 -1.97 7.44
C TRP A 33 -2.27 -2.70 7.23
N GLN A 34 -3.28 -1.95 6.80
CA GLN A 34 -4.60 -2.47 6.50
C GLN A 34 -5.00 -2.07 5.08
N GLY A 35 -5.86 -2.86 4.46
CA GLY A 35 -6.40 -2.54 3.14
C GLY A 35 -7.68 -1.72 3.27
N PHE A 36 -8.01 -0.98 2.21
CA PHE A 36 -9.23 -0.18 2.16
C PHE A 36 -10.51 -1.03 2.25
N HIS A 37 -10.51 -2.19 1.57
CA HIS A 37 -11.63 -3.14 1.58
C HIS A 37 -11.33 -4.42 2.35
N SER A 38 -10.33 -4.39 3.23
CA SER A 38 -9.93 -5.59 3.95
C SER A 38 -9.32 -5.32 5.30
N TYR A 39 -9.71 -6.15 6.26
CA TYR A 39 -9.06 -6.26 7.55
C TYR A 39 -8.19 -7.51 7.59
N THR A 40 -6.91 -7.35 7.94
CA THR A 40 -5.89 -8.39 7.86
C THR A 40 -5.25 -8.61 9.23
N LEU A 41 -5.27 -9.86 9.66
CA LEU A 41 -4.69 -10.35 10.91
C LEU A 41 -3.57 -11.36 10.62
N LEU A 42 -2.58 -11.41 11.52
CA LEU A 42 -1.55 -12.42 11.56
C LEU A 42 -1.74 -13.28 12.81
N SER A 43 -1.81 -14.60 12.63
CA SER A 43 -1.76 -15.53 13.74
C SER A 43 -0.34 -15.77 14.22
N ASN A 44 -0.20 -16.14 15.50
CA ASN A 44 1.07 -16.63 16.05
C ASN A 44 1.62 -17.89 15.34
N SER A 45 0.77 -18.63 14.62
CA SER A 45 1.12 -19.79 13.81
C SER A 45 1.59 -19.46 12.39
N GLY A 46 1.69 -18.17 12.03
CA GLY A 46 2.16 -17.74 10.72
C GLY A 46 1.09 -17.80 9.62
N LEU A 47 -0.19 -17.79 9.98
CA LEU A 47 -1.30 -17.67 9.05
C LEU A 47 -1.74 -16.22 8.98
N ILE A 48 -2.06 -15.77 7.77
CA ILE A 48 -2.74 -14.51 7.53
C ILE A 48 -4.22 -14.80 7.38
N ILE A 49 -5.05 -14.10 8.15
CA ILE A 49 -6.50 -14.13 8.06
C ILE A 49 -6.93 -12.80 7.47
N GLN A 50 -7.66 -12.83 6.36
CA GLN A 50 -8.14 -11.63 5.70
C GLN A 50 -9.65 -11.65 5.57
N PHE A 51 -10.27 -10.64 6.15
CA PHE A 51 -11.68 -10.31 6.01
C PHE A 51 -11.82 -9.33 4.87
N ARG A 52 -12.68 -9.60 3.89
CA ARG A 52 -12.82 -8.76 2.69
C ARG A 52 -14.27 -8.41 2.43
N SER A 53 -14.52 -7.15 2.09
CA SER A 53 -15.84 -6.71 1.63
C SER A 53 -16.19 -7.34 0.28
N LYS A 54 -17.50 -7.42 0.00
CA LYS A 54 -17.99 -7.85 -1.32
C LYS A 54 -17.57 -6.90 -2.46
N ALA A 55 -17.21 -5.66 -2.15
CA ALA A 55 -16.75 -4.68 -3.15
C ALA A 55 -15.36 -4.99 -3.70
N SER A 56 -14.56 -5.80 -2.99
CA SER A 56 -13.23 -6.24 -3.44
C SER A 56 -13.05 -7.74 -3.18
N PRO A 57 -13.78 -8.59 -3.93
CA PRO A 57 -13.72 -10.03 -3.73
C PRO A 57 -12.34 -10.57 -4.11
N LEU A 58 -11.88 -11.59 -3.39
CA LEU A 58 -10.73 -12.38 -3.80
C LEU A 58 -11.24 -13.57 -4.61
N ASP A 59 -10.69 -13.78 -5.81
CA ASP A 59 -11.14 -14.87 -6.66
C ASP A 59 -10.36 -16.17 -6.37
N SER A 60 -11.10 -17.24 -6.08
CA SER A 60 -10.50 -18.55 -5.75
C SER A 60 -9.76 -19.17 -6.94
N SER A 61 -10.23 -18.93 -8.18
CA SER A 61 -9.58 -19.50 -9.36
C SER A 61 -8.24 -18.81 -9.64
N THR A 62 -8.21 -17.50 -9.46
CA THR A 62 -7.03 -16.64 -9.62
C THR A 62 -5.98 -16.95 -8.57
N THR A 63 -6.37 -17.09 -7.29
CA THR A 63 -5.40 -17.42 -6.23
C THR A 63 -4.80 -18.82 -6.42
N LYS A 64 -5.60 -19.81 -6.82
CA LYS A 64 -5.11 -21.15 -7.17
C LYS A 64 -4.17 -21.12 -8.37
N LEU A 65 -4.53 -20.40 -9.44
CA LEU A 65 -3.69 -20.28 -10.63
C LEU A 65 -2.37 -19.57 -10.29
N ALA A 66 -2.41 -18.48 -9.53
CA ALA A 66 -1.21 -17.77 -9.08
C ALA A 66 -0.29 -18.71 -8.29
N LYS A 67 -0.85 -19.56 -7.41
CA LYS A 67 -0.07 -20.57 -6.68
C LYS A 67 0.56 -21.60 -7.61
N GLN A 68 -0.17 -22.07 -8.62
CA GLN A 68 0.33 -23.04 -9.59
C GLN A 68 1.47 -22.47 -10.45
N VAL A 69 1.33 -21.22 -10.90
CA VAL A 69 2.30 -20.57 -11.79
C VAL A 69 3.54 -20.07 -11.04
N HIS A 70 3.36 -19.46 -9.88
CA HIS A 70 4.44 -18.78 -9.14
C HIS A 70 5.00 -19.59 -7.96
N GLY A 71 4.43 -20.76 -7.68
CA GLY A 71 4.95 -21.69 -6.67
C GLY A 71 5.09 -21.04 -5.29
N HIS A 72 6.31 -20.92 -4.79
CA HIS A 72 6.60 -20.36 -3.45
C HIS A 72 6.40 -18.84 -3.36
N LEU A 73 6.29 -18.13 -4.49
CA LEU A 73 6.09 -16.68 -4.53
C LEU A 73 4.61 -16.27 -4.43
N ALA A 74 3.69 -17.23 -4.44
CA ALA A 74 2.27 -17.00 -4.21
C ALA A 74 1.80 -17.83 -3.01
N PRO A 75 0.87 -17.30 -2.19
CA PRO A 75 0.47 -17.99 -0.99
C PRO A 75 -0.50 -19.11 -1.35
N ALA A 76 -0.48 -20.20 -0.58
CA ALA A 76 -1.63 -21.09 -0.56
C ALA A 76 -2.77 -20.33 0.12
N THR A 77 -3.92 -20.25 -0.55
CA THR A 77 -5.07 -19.46 -0.10
C THR A 77 -6.33 -20.33 -0.05
N THR A 78 -7.05 -20.23 1.06
CA THR A 78 -8.27 -20.99 1.33
C THR A 78 -9.40 -20.04 1.66
N TYR A 79 -10.57 -20.25 1.05
CA TYR A 79 -11.81 -19.58 1.40
C TYR A 79 -12.47 -20.28 2.59
N HIS A 80 -12.80 -19.52 3.63
CA HIS A 80 -13.39 -20.04 4.88
C HIS A 80 -14.88 -19.72 5.06
N GLY A 81 -15.51 -19.08 4.06
CA GLY A 81 -16.91 -18.72 4.12
C GLY A 81 -17.13 -17.22 4.37
N LEU A 82 -18.32 -16.90 4.86
CA LEU A 82 -18.72 -15.55 5.24
C LEU A 82 -18.71 -15.41 6.76
N MET A 83 -18.53 -14.18 7.22
CA MET A 83 -18.81 -13.81 8.60
C MET A 83 -20.31 -14.04 8.91
N PRO A 84 -20.65 -14.46 10.15
CA PRO A 84 -22.04 -14.64 10.54
C PRO A 84 -22.87 -13.37 10.28
N ASN A 85 -24.02 -13.53 9.62
CA ASN A 85 -24.96 -12.45 9.30
C ASN A 85 -24.35 -11.27 8.50
N SER A 86 -23.27 -11.51 7.75
CA SER A 86 -22.56 -10.46 7.03
C SER A 86 -22.18 -10.90 5.60
N SER A 87 -21.91 -9.92 4.74
CA SER A 87 -21.38 -10.14 3.40
C SER A 87 -19.84 -10.23 3.36
N VAL A 88 -19.18 -10.04 4.50
CA VAL A 88 -17.72 -10.07 4.61
C VAL A 88 -17.19 -11.50 4.49
N SER A 89 -16.34 -11.70 3.50
CA SER A 89 -15.71 -13.00 3.22
C SER A 89 -14.45 -13.21 4.04
N VAL A 90 -14.21 -14.45 4.47
CA VAL A 90 -13.03 -14.83 5.27
C VAL A 90 -12.08 -15.69 4.44
N TRP A 91 -10.81 -15.31 4.44
CA TRP A 91 -9.74 -15.97 3.71
C TRP A 91 -8.58 -16.27 4.65
N VAL A 92 -7.99 -17.46 4.50
CA VAL A 92 -6.78 -17.84 5.23
C VAL A 92 -5.68 -18.13 4.23
N MET A 93 -4.48 -17.65 4.53
CA MET A 93 -3.33 -17.85 3.67
C MET A 93 -2.05 -18.01 4.48
N ILE A 94 -1.09 -18.77 3.94
CA ILE A 94 0.24 -18.89 4.55
C ILE A 94 1.01 -17.56 4.37
N ILE A 95 1.75 -17.14 5.39
CA ILE A 95 2.68 -16.01 5.24
C ILE A 95 3.81 -16.39 4.27
N ILE A 96 4.13 -15.49 3.35
CA ILE A 96 5.32 -15.59 2.52
C ILE A 96 6.42 -14.78 3.19
N ALA A 97 7.57 -15.42 3.43
CA ALA A 97 8.73 -14.73 3.96
C ALA A 97 9.21 -13.67 2.96
N GLY A 98 9.33 -12.43 3.43
CA GLY A 98 9.80 -11.32 2.61
C GLY A 98 9.59 -9.99 3.31
N VAL A 99 10.26 -8.97 2.79
CA VAL A 99 10.04 -7.57 3.19
C VAL A 99 9.26 -6.91 2.08
N GLY A 100 8.14 -6.26 2.43
CA GLY A 100 7.37 -5.50 1.44
C GLY A 100 8.26 -4.46 0.77
N TYR A 101 8.17 -4.33 -0.54
CA TYR A 101 9.06 -3.46 -1.33
C TYR A 101 9.10 -2.02 -0.79
N LEU A 102 7.96 -1.48 -0.36
CA LEU A 102 7.88 -0.14 0.25
C LEU A 102 8.77 -0.01 1.49
N PHE A 103 8.84 -1.03 2.35
CA PHE A 103 9.70 -1.02 3.53
C PHE A 103 11.18 -1.05 3.16
N THR A 104 11.55 -1.74 2.08
CA THR A 104 12.95 -1.78 1.60
C THR A 104 13.42 -0.42 1.08
N ALA A 105 12.55 0.34 0.41
CA ALA A 105 12.90 1.65 -0.13
C ALA A 105 13.08 2.71 0.97
N SER A 106 12.29 2.62 2.05
CA SER A 106 12.41 3.51 3.20
C SER A 106 13.73 3.34 3.95
N THR A 107 14.22 2.10 4.13
CA THR A 107 15.49 1.83 4.83
C THR A 107 16.71 2.22 4.01
N ILE A 108 16.65 2.14 2.67
CA ILE A 108 17.74 2.60 1.79
C ILE A 108 17.95 4.12 1.92
N THR A 109 16.88 4.88 2.17
CA THR A 109 16.97 6.34 2.29
C THR A 109 17.67 6.77 3.59
N THR A 110 17.42 6.08 4.70
CA THR A 110 18.11 6.32 5.98
C THR A 110 19.55 5.81 5.96
N ALA A 111 19.81 4.61 5.43
CA ALA A 111 21.19 4.09 5.32
C ALA A 111 22.10 4.98 4.44
N LYS A 112 21.52 5.73 3.48
CA LYS A 112 22.26 6.69 2.66
C LYS A 112 22.61 7.99 3.41
N LEU A 113 21.90 8.32 4.49
CA LEU A 113 22.21 9.45 5.38
C LEU A 113 23.30 9.10 6.40
N ASP A 114 23.40 7.82 6.79
CA ASP A 114 24.38 7.36 7.78
C ASP A 114 25.79 7.12 7.22
N ILE A 115 25.98 7.20 5.89
CA ILE A 115 27.30 7.05 5.23
C ILE A 115 28.11 8.38 5.25
N ASN A 116 27.64 9.44 5.90
CA ASN A 116 28.41 10.69 6.03
C ASN A 116 28.44 11.27 7.46
N PRO A 117 29.14 10.63 8.42
CA PRO A 117 29.41 11.24 9.71
C PRO A 117 30.72 12.04 9.61
N GLY A 118 30.69 13.18 8.92
CA GLY A 118 31.94 13.90 8.64
C GLY A 118 31.84 15.27 7.99
N ALA A 119 30.82 16.07 8.29
CA ALA A 119 30.91 17.52 8.10
C ALA A 119 29.81 18.21 8.91
N GLY A 120 30.22 18.90 9.98
CA GLY A 120 29.35 19.82 10.70
C GLY A 120 28.91 20.98 9.81
N ILE A 121 27.60 21.24 9.86
CA ILE A 121 26.90 22.52 9.78
C ILE A 121 27.68 23.69 9.15
N GLU A 122 27.38 24.01 7.89
CA GLU A 122 27.15 25.40 7.50
C GLU A 122 26.09 25.45 6.39
N THR A 123 24.90 25.89 6.79
CA THR A 123 23.79 26.24 5.91
C THR A 123 24.13 27.48 5.08
N GLU A 124 23.67 27.46 3.83
CA GLU A 124 23.63 28.55 2.85
C GLU A 124 24.86 28.75 1.93
N ARG A 125 24.53 28.97 0.66
CA ARG A 125 25.40 29.33 -0.49
C ARG A 125 26.19 28.22 -1.18
N ILE A 126 25.53 27.35 -1.94
CA ILE A 126 26.08 26.94 -3.26
C ILE A 126 24.93 26.90 -4.29
N GLY A 127 24.43 28.09 -4.60
CA GLY A 127 23.50 28.33 -5.70
C GLY A 127 24.10 29.30 -6.69
N GLN A 128 25.39 29.20 -7.04
CA GLN A 128 25.96 30.23 -7.92
C GLN A 128 27.23 29.89 -8.71
N GLU A 129 27.54 28.65 -9.06
CA GLU A 129 28.65 28.46 -9.99
C GLU A 129 28.54 27.22 -10.87
N GLN A 130 27.68 27.29 -11.90
CA GLN A 130 27.93 26.66 -13.21
C GLN A 130 27.22 27.47 -14.31
N ARG A 131 27.68 28.71 -14.51
CA ARG A 131 27.46 29.45 -15.77
C ARG A 131 28.59 29.08 -16.73
N GLY A 132 28.46 27.91 -17.37
CA GLY A 132 29.29 27.47 -18.50
C GLY A 132 28.39 27.04 -19.66
N HIS A 133 28.61 27.65 -20.83
CA HIS A 133 27.89 27.53 -22.10
C HIS A 133 26.93 26.34 -22.30
N ARG A 134 25.61 26.62 -22.26
CA ARG A 134 24.57 25.77 -22.86
C ARG A 134 24.07 26.35 -24.16
N THR A 135 23.98 25.50 -25.18
CA THR A 135 23.68 25.87 -26.56
C THR A 135 22.24 26.35 -26.72
N ARG A 136 21.97 27.12 -27.78
CA ARG A 136 20.66 27.75 -28.07
C ARG A 136 19.50 26.74 -28.12
N LYS A 137 19.78 25.45 -28.39
CA LYS A 137 18.81 24.34 -28.37
C LYS A 137 18.38 23.92 -26.95
N GLU A 138 19.29 23.84 -25.99
CA GLU A 138 18.99 23.38 -24.62
C GLU A 138 18.17 24.39 -23.81
N ARG A 139 18.34 25.70 -24.09
CA ARG A 139 17.50 26.75 -23.49
C ARG A 139 16.04 26.68 -23.94
N ARG A 140 15.75 26.08 -25.10
CA ARG A 140 14.39 25.91 -25.62
C ARG A 140 13.65 24.79 -24.88
N ILE A 141 14.35 23.68 -24.63
CA ILE A 141 13.83 22.51 -23.90
C ILE A 141 13.50 22.87 -22.44
N TYR A 142 14.38 23.58 -21.74
CA TYR A 142 14.11 24.00 -20.35
C TYR A 142 12.95 25.00 -20.24
N LYS A 143 12.76 25.88 -21.25
CA LYS A 143 11.58 26.76 -21.30
C LYS A 143 10.29 25.98 -21.55
N GLU A 144 10.28 24.99 -22.44
CA GLU A 144 9.10 24.15 -22.69
C GLU A 144 8.72 23.28 -21.48
N ILE A 145 9.70 22.71 -20.78
CA ILE A 145 9.45 21.94 -19.55
C ILE A 145 8.87 22.84 -18.46
N ARG A 146 9.37 24.07 -18.30
CA ARG A 146 8.87 25.02 -17.29
C ARG A 146 7.46 25.53 -17.62
N VAL A 147 7.16 25.78 -18.89
CA VAL A 147 5.81 26.20 -19.32
C VAL A 147 4.80 25.06 -19.23
N ARG A 148 5.20 23.81 -19.53
CA ARG A 148 4.34 22.63 -19.35
C ARG A 148 4.08 22.27 -17.88
N LYS A 149 5.02 22.55 -16.97
CA LYS A 149 4.77 22.44 -15.52
C LYS A 149 3.85 23.56 -15.01
N LYS A 150 3.97 24.78 -15.53
CA LYS A 150 3.13 25.91 -15.10
C LYS A 150 1.67 25.82 -15.63
N ARG A 151 1.45 25.29 -16.84
CA ARG A 151 0.10 25.02 -17.37
C ARG A 151 -0.60 23.82 -16.71
N ARG A 152 0.14 22.88 -16.11
CA ARG A 152 -0.46 21.81 -15.28
C ARG A 152 -0.76 22.22 -13.84
N PHE A 153 -0.34 23.41 -13.41
CA PHE A 153 -0.58 23.94 -12.07
C PHE A 153 -1.61 25.08 -12.01
N TYR A 154 -2.14 25.54 -13.15
CA TYR A 154 -3.18 26.57 -13.21
C TYR A 154 -4.22 26.27 -14.30
N THR A 155 -4.92 25.15 -14.16
CA THR A 155 -6.32 25.01 -14.56
C THR A 155 -6.90 23.88 -13.70
N GLY A 156 -7.67 24.23 -12.67
CA GLY A 156 -8.45 23.26 -11.89
C GLY A 156 -8.32 23.33 -10.37
N TYR A 157 -8.18 24.52 -9.77
CA TYR A 157 -8.68 24.74 -8.41
C TYR A 157 -9.48 26.04 -8.36
N GLY A 158 -10.80 25.88 -8.35
CA GLY A 158 -11.82 26.76 -7.81
C GLY A 158 -12.79 25.86 -7.01
N PRO A 159 -13.41 26.35 -5.93
CA PRO A 159 -13.44 25.70 -4.62
C PRO A 159 -14.58 24.69 -4.42
N GLN A 160 -14.34 23.71 -3.52
CA GLN A 160 -15.31 22.93 -2.69
C GLN A 160 -16.51 22.27 -3.43
N GLU A 161 -16.79 20.96 -3.41
CA GLU A 161 -16.72 19.98 -2.32
C GLU A 161 -16.62 18.54 -2.87
N ARG A 162 -15.78 17.75 -2.18
CA ARG A 162 -15.82 16.29 -1.93
C ARG A 162 -16.09 15.37 -3.14
N GLY A 163 -14.98 15.05 -3.82
CA GLY A 163 -14.93 14.10 -4.92
C GLY A 163 -14.94 12.64 -4.50
N GLU A 164 -15.85 11.90 -5.14
CA GLU A 164 -15.57 10.60 -5.73
C GLU A 164 -14.44 10.72 -6.78
N ALA A 165 -13.65 9.65 -6.96
CA ALA A 165 -13.36 9.03 -8.27
C ALA A 165 -12.13 8.10 -8.20
N ILE A 166 -12.42 6.79 -8.16
CA ILE A 166 -11.96 5.75 -9.10
C ILE A 166 -10.78 6.12 -10.01
N LEU A 167 -9.67 5.35 -9.96
CA LEU A 167 -9.06 4.73 -11.16
C LEU A 167 -7.94 3.70 -10.83
N TYR A 168 -8.29 2.43 -11.10
CA TYR A 168 -7.51 1.28 -11.61
C TYR A 168 -6.01 1.09 -11.32
N GLY A 169 -5.68 -0.14 -10.92
CA GLY A 169 -4.34 -0.71 -11.06
C GLY A 169 -4.26 -2.19 -10.69
N LEU A 170 -4.58 -3.05 -11.67
CA LEU A 170 -4.32 -4.50 -11.81
C LEU A 170 -4.82 -5.47 -10.72
#